data_AF-A0A9D3BDN6-F1
#
_entry.id   AF-A0A9D3BDN6-F1
#
_cell.length_a   1.000
_cell.length_b   1.000
_cell.length_c   1.000
_cell.angle_alpha   90.00
_cell.angle_beta   90.00
_cell.angle_gamma   90.00
#
_symmetry.space_group_name_H-M   'P 1'
#
loop_
_entity.id
_entity.type
_entity.pdbx_description
1 polymer ?
#
loop_
_entity_poly.entity_id
_entity_poly.type
_entity_poly.pdbx_seq_one_letter_code
_entity_poly.pdbx_strand_id
1 'polypeptide(L)'
;MEAPEGLGISQDINDENVTLGREEREEGWLRVKVEESWFTVERRFLRRHSDYFRALFHSGMKESKQEEIHLKDGVHARGFLIALAVCREENPPISEPDELVDAVECAAFLQIAQLVQHLCDIIDSDNCLLLYHAAAIFGLRRVFHSAALFLCDAFNDLKQEAESSISEELLCYAQTLSPASYVAIGTHTPSVEMLNDSFRVVCFLDEKQGEWKHLTNLPTLCSTSMAGVAVLDNRLYIVGGIYGYGKDTVDSSFCYNPESGVWSAFAGPQQPRCDFTLIGHEGQLYAIGGEVQKRIISTAERYDIAKGEWTFIQRAPRPLTSAACAVARRRVFVCFWKPPNTTDIYEYIPLKDEWKLTTTMIRPQSYGHCMVAHRDNLYVMRNGPCDDFLRCLMDCYNITTGQWTAMPGHYINSKGALFTAKIRGDSAFTVKHMLTLEYTIAANVWKPRRQMKGFPKSGSLWTCLLRLPKSGPVTPKLDAEQEIPLSGASEGFVDTTQHL
;
A
#
# COMPACT_ATOMS: atom_id res chain seq x y z
N MET A 1 38.09 -54.10 -50.91
CA MET A 1 37.17 -53.00 -51.21
C MET A 1 36.21 -52.91 -50.05
N GLU A 2 36.10 -51.72 -49.47
CA GLU A 2 35.01 -51.20 -48.62
C GLU A 2 34.59 -51.93 -47.32
N ALA A 3 34.52 -51.13 -46.25
CA ALA A 3 33.76 -51.33 -45.02
C ALA A 3 32.52 -50.38 -45.09
N PRO A 4 31.64 -50.17 -44.07
CA PRO A 4 31.72 -50.44 -42.61
C PRO A 4 30.65 -51.48 -42.17
N GLU A 5 30.10 -51.60 -40.95
CA GLU A 5 30.15 -50.91 -39.64
C GLU A 5 29.82 -51.97 -38.54
N GLY A 6 29.90 -51.79 -37.21
CA GLY A 6 30.25 -50.65 -36.35
C GLY A 6 29.15 -50.33 -35.32
N LEU A 7 29.13 -51.02 -34.18
CA LEU A 7 28.36 -50.62 -32.98
C LEU A 7 28.98 -51.24 -31.72
N GLY A 8 29.72 -50.43 -30.97
CA GLY A 8 30.33 -50.81 -29.69
C GLY A 8 29.46 -50.40 -28.50
N ILE A 9 29.42 -51.23 -27.47
CA ILE A 9 28.73 -50.93 -26.20
C ILE A 9 29.62 -49.99 -25.38
N SER A 10 29.11 -48.80 -25.05
CA SER A 10 29.77 -47.80 -24.19
C SER A 10 28.92 -47.51 -22.96
N GLN A 11 29.55 -46.98 -21.90
CA GLN A 11 29.04 -46.96 -20.53
C GLN A 11 28.27 -45.66 -20.19
N ASP A 12 26.94 -45.73 -20.09
CA ASP A 12 26.08 -44.63 -19.62
C ASP A 12 25.34 -45.02 -18.32
N ILE A 13 26.06 -45.18 -17.20
CA ILE A 13 25.49 -45.53 -15.88
C ILE A 13 25.96 -44.58 -14.74
N ASN A 14 26.88 -43.65 -15.03
CA ASN A 14 27.53 -42.85 -13.98
C ASN A 14 26.95 -41.45 -13.72
N ASP A 15 26.14 -40.85 -14.60
CA ASP A 15 25.66 -39.48 -14.40
C ASP A 15 24.37 -39.37 -13.56
N GLU A 16 23.37 -40.24 -13.75
CA GLU A 16 22.09 -40.14 -13.01
C GLU A 16 22.26 -40.28 -11.48
N ASN A 17 23.16 -41.17 -11.04
CA ASN A 17 23.49 -41.36 -9.62
C ASN A 17 24.24 -40.16 -9.01
N VAL A 18 24.92 -39.33 -9.81
CA VAL A 18 25.62 -38.12 -9.32
C VAL A 18 24.65 -36.96 -9.12
N THR A 19 23.57 -36.88 -9.92
CA THR A 19 22.45 -35.96 -9.69
C THR A 19 21.63 -36.34 -8.45
N LEU A 20 21.20 -37.60 -8.34
CA LEU A 20 20.44 -38.09 -7.17
C LEU A 20 21.24 -37.92 -5.86
N GLY A 21 22.52 -38.30 -5.86
CA GLY A 21 23.41 -38.14 -4.71
C GLY A 21 23.83 -36.69 -4.38
N ARG A 22 23.47 -35.71 -5.23
CA ARG A 22 23.58 -34.28 -4.91
C ARG A 22 22.32 -33.77 -4.21
N GLU A 23 21.14 -34.09 -4.74
CA GLU A 23 19.87 -33.62 -4.17
C GLU A 23 19.62 -34.21 -2.76
N GLU A 24 19.93 -35.49 -2.52
CA GLU A 24 19.82 -36.11 -1.19
C GLU A 24 20.75 -35.50 -0.12
N ARG A 25 21.80 -34.75 -0.50
CA ARG A 25 22.72 -34.06 0.43
C ARG A 25 22.33 -32.60 0.71
N GLU A 26 21.31 -32.09 0.02
CA GLU A 26 20.74 -30.76 0.27
C GLU A 26 19.60 -30.79 1.31
N GLU A 27 19.02 -31.96 1.57
CA GLU A 27 17.97 -32.15 2.57
C GLU A 27 18.57 -32.65 3.90
N GLY A 28 18.59 -31.79 4.91
CA GLY A 28 19.15 -32.12 6.21
C GLY A 28 19.17 -30.94 7.17
N TRP A 29 19.40 -31.23 8.45
CA TRP A 29 19.58 -30.23 9.50
C TRP A 29 21.01 -29.70 9.51
N LEU A 30 21.15 -28.41 9.78
CA LEU A 30 22.42 -27.73 10.01
C LEU A 30 22.42 -27.15 11.43
N ARG A 31 23.52 -27.34 12.16
CA ARG A 31 23.77 -26.63 13.42
C ARG A 31 24.55 -25.36 13.12
N VAL A 32 23.95 -24.20 13.36
CA VAL A 32 24.60 -22.89 13.21
C VAL A 32 25.00 -22.40 14.60
N LYS A 33 26.29 -22.18 14.85
CA LYS A 33 26.78 -21.46 16.02
C LYS A 33 26.81 -19.96 15.69
N VAL A 34 26.19 -19.15 16.55
CA VAL A 34 26.20 -17.68 16.51
C VAL A 34 26.50 -17.21 17.92
N GLU A 35 27.59 -16.46 18.11
CA GLU A 35 28.16 -16.17 19.44
C GLU A 35 28.31 -17.46 20.25
N GLU A 36 27.75 -17.56 21.47
CA GLU A 36 27.71 -18.81 22.26
C GLU A 36 26.43 -19.64 22.09
N SER A 37 25.51 -19.21 21.21
CA SER A 37 24.23 -19.88 20.96
C SER A 37 24.31 -20.87 19.79
N TRP A 38 23.53 -21.95 19.88
CA TRP A 38 23.41 -22.97 18.83
C TRP A 38 21.97 -23.04 18.31
N PHE A 39 21.82 -22.99 16.99
CA PHE A 39 20.54 -23.06 16.30
C PHE A 39 20.52 -24.26 15.36
N THR A 40 19.51 -25.12 15.46
CA THR A 40 19.33 -26.25 14.55
C THR A 40 18.25 -25.90 13.53
N VAL A 41 18.63 -25.78 12.26
CA VAL A 41 17.76 -25.27 11.19
C VAL A 41 17.94 -26.11 9.92
N GLU A 42 16.87 -26.34 9.16
CA GLU A 42 16.96 -27.05 7.88
C GLU A 42 17.80 -26.29 6.85
N ARG A 43 18.70 -26.98 6.15
CA ARG A 43 19.51 -26.45 5.05
C ARG A 43 18.61 -25.82 3.96
N ARG A 44 17.51 -26.50 3.61
CA ARG A 44 16.52 -26.05 2.63
C ARG A 44 15.85 -24.74 3.04
N PHE A 45 15.55 -24.55 4.32
CA PHE A 45 14.98 -23.31 4.86
C PHE A 45 15.97 -22.15 4.74
N LEU A 46 17.21 -22.32 5.23
CA LEU A 46 18.25 -21.29 5.12
C LEU A 46 18.53 -20.90 3.66
N ARG A 47 18.63 -21.89 2.76
CA ARG A 47 18.84 -21.68 1.31
C ARG A 47 17.72 -20.86 0.65
N ARG A 48 16.48 -21.01 1.12
CA ARG A 48 15.30 -20.32 0.58
C ARG A 48 15.23 -18.84 0.96
N HIS A 49 15.75 -18.49 2.14
CA HIS A 49 15.54 -17.17 2.75
C HIS A 49 16.81 -16.32 2.90
N SER A 50 18.00 -16.90 2.75
CA SER A 50 19.29 -16.21 2.85
C SER A 50 20.13 -16.43 1.59
N ASP A 51 20.48 -15.34 0.91
CA ASP A 51 21.37 -15.38 -0.26
C ASP A 51 22.80 -15.79 0.14
N TYR A 52 23.24 -15.46 1.36
CA TYR A 52 24.49 -15.97 1.94
C TYR A 52 24.50 -17.50 2.03
N PHE A 53 23.49 -18.12 2.67
CA PHE A 53 23.43 -19.58 2.77
C PHE A 53 23.21 -20.24 1.42
N ARG A 54 22.46 -19.61 0.51
CA ARG A 54 22.33 -20.06 -0.88
C ARG A 54 23.69 -20.09 -1.58
N ALA A 55 24.49 -19.02 -1.49
CA ALA A 55 25.84 -19.02 -2.05
C ALA A 55 26.75 -20.07 -1.38
N LEU A 56 26.71 -20.16 -0.05
CA LEU A 56 27.54 -21.08 0.73
C LEU A 56 27.33 -22.54 0.32
N PHE A 57 26.09 -23.00 0.21
CA PHE A 57 25.81 -24.40 -0.14
C PHE A 57 26.18 -24.76 -1.59
N HIS A 58 26.12 -23.81 -2.54
CA HIS A 58 26.54 -24.04 -3.92
C HIS A 58 28.04 -23.77 -4.18
N SER A 59 28.75 -23.15 -3.23
CA SER A 59 30.15 -22.70 -3.39
C SER A 59 31.18 -23.81 -3.62
N GLY A 60 30.85 -25.06 -3.26
CA GLY A 60 31.81 -26.18 -3.25
C GLY A 60 32.88 -26.11 -2.15
N MET A 61 32.89 -25.06 -1.32
CA MET A 61 33.82 -24.90 -0.19
C MET A 61 33.63 -25.99 0.86
N LYS A 62 34.60 -26.19 1.77
CA LYS A 62 34.55 -27.25 2.79
C LYS A 62 33.31 -27.12 3.67
N GLU A 63 32.98 -25.88 4.01
CA GLU A 63 31.86 -25.42 4.82
C GLU A 63 30.50 -25.88 4.26
N SER A 64 30.34 -25.94 2.92
CA SER A 64 29.12 -26.45 2.27
C SER A 64 28.76 -27.89 2.66
N LYS A 65 29.78 -28.68 3.06
CA LYS A 65 29.66 -30.11 3.41
C LYS A 65 29.65 -30.35 4.92
N GLN A 66 29.69 -29.29 5.75
CA GLN A 66 29.65 -29.45 7.21
C GLN A 66 28.21 -29.52 7.74
N GLU A 67 28.02 -30.33 8.78
CA GLU A 67 26.79 -30.38 9.58
C GLU A 67 26.75 -29.26 10.62
N GLU A 68 27.90 -28.63 10.89
CA GLU A 68 28.06 -27.51 11.82
C GLU A 68 28.76 -26.34 11.12
N ILE A 69 28.15 -25.15 11.15
CA ILE A 69 28.71 -23.91 10.60
C ILE A 69 28.77 -22.87 11.73
N HIS A 70 29.90 -22.18 11.86
CA HIS A 70 30.07 -21.10 12.83
C HIS A 70 30.04 -19.75 12.11
N LEU A 71 29.02 -18.95 12.37
CA LEU A 71 29.01 -17.55 11.96
C LEU A 71 29.88 -16.76 12.96
N LYS A 72 30.97 -16.18 12.44
CA LYS A 72 31.88 -15.33 13.20
C LYS A 72 31.79 -13.92 12.66
N ASP A 73 31.73 -12.96 13.57
CA ASP A 73 31.79 -11.51 13.34
C ASP A 73 30.67 -10.96 12.42
N GLY A 74 29.80 -10.09 12.96
CA GLY A 74 28.74 -9.41 12.19
C GLY A 74 27.36 -10.10 12.16
N VAL A 75 27.12 -11.10 13.01
CA VAL A 75 25.76 -11.62 13.30
C VAL A 75 25.65 -11.93 14.79
N HIS A 76 24.72 -11.27 15.48
CA HIS A 76 24.36 -11.55 16.87
C HIS A 76 23.25 -12.60 16.97
N ALA A 77 23.22 -13.38 18.05
CA ALA A 77 22.27 -14.48 18.25
C ALA A 77 20.81 -14.00 18.30
N ARG A 78 20.56 -12.79 18.83
CA ARG A 78 19.24 -12.14 18.84
C ARG A 78 18.78 -11.78 17.42
N GLY A 79 19.64 -11.13 16.64
CA GLY A 79 19.37 -10.80 15.23
C GLY A 79 19.08 -12.04 14.39
N PHE A 80 19.81 -13.13 14.62
CA PHE A 80 19.56 -14.41 13.95
C PHE A 80 18.22 -15.05 14.36
N LEU A 81 17.84 -14.97 15.65
CA LEU A 81 16.54 -15.44 16.13
C LEU A 81 15.38 -14.66 15.48
N ILE A 82 15.48 -13.33 15.43
CA ILE A 82 14.51 -12.45 14.77
C ILE A 82 14.41 -12.81 13.28
N ALA A 83 15.54 -13.02 12.60
CA ALA A 83 15.56 -13.42 11.21
C ALA A 83 14.83 -14.75 10.96
N LEU A 84 15.06 -15.76 11.80
CA LEU A 84 14.38 -17.05 11.71
C LEU A 84 12.86 -16.93 11.93
N ALA A 85 12.43 -16.12 12.89
CA ALA A 85 11.01 -15.85 13.14
C ALA A 85 10.34 -15.18 11.93
N VAL A 86 10.91 -14.07 11.43
CA VAL A 86 10.40 -13.37 10.24
C VAL A 86 10.34 -14.27 9.01
N CYS A 87 11.33 -15.15 8.82
CA CYS A 87 11.33 -16.12 7.72
C CYS A 87 10.26 -17.22 7.84
N ARG A 88 9.66 -17.41 9.02
CA ARG A 88 8.52 -18.31 9.28
C ARG A 88 7.15 -17.62 9.14
N GLU A 89 7.11 -16.41 8.59
CA GLU A 89 5.91 -15.56 8.54
C GLU A 89 5.42 -15.11 9.94
N GLU A 90 6.26 -15.21 10.97
CA GLU A 90 6.00 -14.64 12.29
C GLU A 90 6.25 -13.12 12.26
N ASN A 91 5.54 -12.37 13.12
CA ASN A 91 5.74 -10.93 13.28
C ASN A 91 6.27 -10.66 14.70
N PRO A 92 7.56 -10.89 14.97
CA PRO A 92 8.13 -10.62 16.28
C PRO A 92 8.05 -9.11 16.60
N PRO A 93 7.58 -8.71 17.79
CA PRO A 93 7.68 -7.33 18.21
C PRO A 93 9.14 -7.01 18.54
N ILE A 94 9.75 -6.11 17.79
CA ILE A 94 11.10 -5.60 18.08
C ILE A 94 10.91 -4.27 18.83
N SER A 95 11.33 -4.23 20.10
CA SER A 95 11.02 -3.10 20.99
C SER A 95 12.27 -2.39 21.50
N GLU A 96 13.39 -3.10 21.63
CA GLU A 96 14.64 -2.54 22.14
C GLU A 96 15.53 -2.04 20.99
N PRO A 97 16.23 -0.89 21.14
CA PRO A 97 17.17 -0.38 20.14
C PRO A 97 18.22 -1.40 19.69
N ASP A 98 18.80 -2.15 20.62
CA ASP A 98 19.82 -3.16 20.34
C ASP A 98 19.29 -4.29 19.43
N GLU A 99 18.03 -4.70 19.61
CA GLU A 99 17.40 -5.74 18.79
C GLU A 99 17.19 -5.28 17.33
N LEU A 100 16.91 -3.98 17.12
CA LEU A 100 16.80 -3.39 15.79
C LEU A 100 18.15 -3.36 15.08
N VAL A 101 19.23 -3.02 15.79
CA VAL A 101 20.59 -3.04 15.24
C VAL A 101 21.03 -4.48 14.92
N ASP A 102 20.85 -5.41 15.87
CA ASP A 102 21.12 -6.85 15.67
C ASP A 102 20.36 -7.40 14.44
N ALA A 103 19.11 -6.98 14.24
CA ALA A 103 18.30 -7.37 13.08
C ALA A 103 18.78 -6.73 11.76
N VAL A 104 19.18 -5.45 11.76
CA VAL A 104 19.77 -4.78 10.59
C VAL A 104 21.09 -5.44 10.17
N GLU A 105 21.98 -5.72 11.13
CA GLU A 105 23.24 -6.42 10.90
C GLU A 105 23.00 -7.81 10.31
N CYS A 106 22.13 -8.60 10.95
CA CYS A 106 21.77 -9.94 10.49
C CYS A 106 21.15 -9.91 9.08
N ALA A 107 20.28 -8.95 8.77
CA ALA A 107 19.66 -8.79 7.46
C ALA A 107 20.69 -8.47 6.37
N ALA A 108 21.68 -7.64 6.68
CA ALA A 108 22.76 -7.26 5.76
C ALA A 108 23.75 -8.41 5.53
N PHE A 109 24.27 -9.00 6.60
CA PHE A 109 25.29 -10.05 6.54
C PHE A 109 24.75 -11.33 5.88
N LEU A 110 23.58 -11.80 6.31
CA LEU A 110 22.96 -13.00 5.76
C LEU A 110 22.09 -12.75 4.52
N GLN A 111 21.93 -11.49 4.11
CA GLN A 111 21.21 -11.08 2.91
C GLN A 111 19.77 -11.63 2.88
N ILE A 112 19.01 -11.34 3.96
CA ILE A 112 17.67 -11.90 4.19
C ILE A 112 16.61 -10.88 3.77
N ALA A 113 16.07 -11.05 2.57
CA ALA A 113 15.13 -10.10 1.96
C ALA A 113 13.83 -9.92 2.76
N GLN A 114 13.33 -10.97 3.43
CA GLN A 114 12.16 -10.89 4.30
C GLN A 114 12.41 -10.02 5.53
N LEU A 115 13.60 -10.09 6.14
CA LEU A 115 13.95 -9.26 7.29
C LEU A 115 14.16 -7.80 6.88
N VAL A 116 14.81 -7.56 5.74
CA VAL A 116 14.87 -6.21 5.11
C VAL A 116 13.47 -5.64 4.90
N GLN A 117 12.49 -6.47 4.50
CA GLN A 117 11.11 -6.02 4.33
C GLN A 117 10.44 -5.72 5.66
N HIS A 118 10.50 -6.64 6.63
CA HIS A 118 9.94 -6.45 7.97
C HIS A 118 10.49 -5.18 8.64
N LEU A 119 11.80 -4.93 8.53
CA LEU A 119 12.44 -3.70 9.01
C LEU A 119 11.88 -2.43 8.36
N CYS A 120 11.51 -2.45 7.06
CA CYS A 120 10.79 -1.33 6.43
C CYS A 120 9.37 -1.15 6.98
N ASP A 121 8.71 -2.24 7.37
CA ASP A 121 7.28 -2.25 7.72
C ASP A 121 7.01 -1.80 9.15
N ILE A 122 8.01 -1.91 10.02
CA ILE A 122 7.95 -1.46 11.43
C ILE A 122 8.47 -0.03 11.63
N ILE A 123 8.89 0.68 10.58
CA ILE A 123 9.38 2.06 10.69
C ILE A 123 8.29 2.97 11.25
N ASP A 124 8.61 3.62 12.37
CA ASP A 124 7.84 4.69 12.97
C ASP A 124 8.75 5.78 13.57
N SER A 125 8.19 6.80 14.22
CA SER A 125 8.98 7.90 14.79
C SER A 125 9.99 7.45 15.83
N ASP A 126 9.73 6.36 16.55
CA ASP A 126 10.49 5.97 17.72
C ASP A 126 11.76 5.19 17.30
N ASN A 127 11.73 4.57 16.11
CA ASN A 127 12.86 3.82 15.54
C ASN A 127 13.46 4.39 14.24
N CYS A 128 12.80 5.35 13.58
CA CYS A 128 13.20 5.83 12.24
C CYS A 128 14.66 6.31 12.17
N LEU A 129 15.11 7.11 13.15
CA LEU A 129 16.47 7.69 13.14
C LEU A 129 17.53 6.58 13.30
N LEU A 130 17.29 5.62 14.20
CA LEU A 130 18.16 4.48 14.42
C LEU A 130 18.25 3.58 13.17
N LEU A 131 17.10 3.22 12.59
CA LEU A 131 17.05 2.40 11.38
C LEU A 131 17.68 3.11 10.18
N TYR A 132 17.54 4.44 10.07
CA TYR A 132 18.19 5.23 9.03
C TYR A 132 19.71 5.18 9.13
N HIS A 133 20.26 5.34 10.35
CA HIS A 133 21.70 5.20 10.62
C HIS A 133 22.22 3.79 10.38
N ALA A 134 21.60 2.79 11.00
CA ALA A 134 22.06 1.40 10.89
C ALA A 134 22.01 0.93 9.44
N ALA A 135 20.95 1.27 8.69
CA ALA A 135 20.84 0.93 7.28
C ALA A 135 21.88 1.66 6.39
N ALA A 136 22.34 2.86 6.78
CA ALA A 136 23.46 3.54 6.11
C ALA A 136 24.78 2.81 6.35
N ILE A 137 25.06 2.43 7.60
CA ILE A 137 26.30 1.72 8.02
C ILE A 137 26.38 0.33 7.35
N PHE A 138 25.30 -0.45 7.42
CA PHE A 138 25.26 -1.83 6.92
C PHE A 138 24.78 -1.96 5.46
N GLY A 139 24.58 -0.84 4.76
CA GLY A 139 24.29 -0.81 3.32
C GLY A 139 22.89 -1.29 2.90
N LEU A 140 21.92 -1.37 3.83
CA LEU A 140 20.54 -1.78 3.56
C LEU A 140 19.73 -0.68 2.84
N ARG A 141 20.03 -0.47 1.55
CA ARG A 141 19.44 0.59 0.72
C ARG A 141 17.91 0.73 0.80
N ARG A 142 17.17 -0.38 0.95
CA ARG A 142 15.70 -0.37 1.08
C ARG A 142 15.25 0.23 2.41
N VAL A 143 15.80 -0.25 3.54
CA VAL A 143 15.50 0.30 4.88
C VAL A 143 15.95 1.75 4.96
N PHE A 144 17.14 2.06 4.48
CA PHE A 144 17.70 3.42 4.40
C PHE A 144 16.75 4.39 3.69
N HIS A 145 16.28 4.04 2.49
CA HIS A 145 15.37 4.90 1.73
C HIS A 145 13.98 4.99 2.37
N SER A 146 13.44 3.89 2.90
CA SER A 146 12.15 3.89 3.61
C SER A 146 12.19 4.76 4.88
N ALA A 147 13.27 4.71 5.65
CA ALA A 147 13.46 5.53 6.83
C ALA A 147 13.64 7.01 6.46
N ALA A 148 14.42 7.31 5.41
CA ALA A 148 14.54 8.68 4.90
C ALA A 148 13.17 9.25 4.47
N LEU A 149 12.34 8.48 3.76
CA LEU A 149 10.99 8.90 3.37
C LEU A 149 10.05 9.13 4.57
N PHE A 150 10.13 8.29 5.62
CA PHE A 150 9.39 8.51 6.86
C PHE A 150 9.87 9.78 7.57
N LEU A 151 11.18 9.98 7.68
CA LEU A 151 11.78 11.18 8.26
C LEU A 151 11.32 12.45 7.54
N CYS A 152 11.17 12.45 6.21
CA CYS A 152 10.62 13.59 5.47
C CYS A 152 9.16 13.90 5.85
N ASP A 153 8.36 12.86 6.08
CA ASP A 153 6.93 12.97 6.38
C ASP A 153 6.65 13.38 7.83
N ALA A 154 7.52 12.96 8.74
CA ALA A 154 7.50 13.28 10.17
C ALA A 154 8.49 14.40 10.56
N PHE A 155 9.15 15.07 9.61
CA PHE A 155 10.31 15.93 9.88
C PHE A 155 10.04 17.03 10.91
N ASN A 156 8.85 17.62 10.89
CA ASN A 156 8.48 18.68 11.83
C ASN A 156 8.42 18.18 13.29
N ASP A 157 8.08 16.90 13.49
CA ASP A 157 8.01 16.26 14.81
C ASP A 157 9.39 15.75 15.26
N LEU A 158 10.16 15.16 14.33
CA LEU A 158 11.49 14.60 14.61
C LEU A 158 12.65 15.62 14.54
N LYS A 159 12.40 16.88 14.16
CA LYS A 159 13.44 17.84 13.78
C LYS A 159 14.60 17.94 14.77
N GLN A 160 14.29 18.15 16.06
CA GLN A 160 15.29 18.37 17.10
C GLN A 160 16.16 17.14 17.35
N GLU A 161 15.56 15.95 17.31
CA GLU A 161 16.25 14.67 17.48
C GLU A 161 17.09 14.35 16.23
N ALA A 162 16.56 14.62 15.04
CA ALA A 162 17.28 14.47 13.78
C ALA A 162 18.52 15.38 13.72
N GLU A 163 18.37 16.68 14.00
CA GLU A 163 19.47 17.67 13.99
C GLU A 163 20.54 17.44 15.06
N SER A 164 20.26 16.62 16.08
CA SER A 164 21.20 16.33 17.18
C SER A 164 21.81 14.91 17.14
N SER A 165 21.14 13.94 16.53
CA SER A 165 21.61 12.55 16.45
C SER A 165 22.20 12.17 15.08
N ILE A 166 21.77 12.83 13.98
CA ILE A 166 22.13 12.39 12.62
C ILE A 166 23.10 13.33 11.90
N SER A 167 23.95 12.75 11.05
CA SER A 167 24.99 13.49 10.34
C SER A 167 24.42 14.41 9.26
N GLU A 168 25.13 15.49 8.94
CA GLU A 168 24.73 16.48 7.94
C GLU A 168 24.52 15.86 6.55
N GLU A 169 25.31 14.85 6.17
CA GLU A 169 25.14 14.10 4.91
C GLU A 169 23.78 13.37 4.85
N LEU A 170 23.37 12.74 5.96
CA LEU A 170 22.09 12.04 6.08
C LEU A 170 20.90 13.02 6.14
N LEU A 171 21.07 14.17 6.80
CA LEU A 171 20.09 15.27 6.73
C LEU A 171 19.94 15.78 5.31
N CYS A 172 21.05 16.01 4.61
CA CYS A 172 21.06 16.47 3.22
C CYS A 172 20.35 15.46 2.30
N TYR A 173 20.63 14.15 2.43
CA TYR A 173 19.92 13.12 1.65
C TYR A 173 18.40 13.13 1.92
N ALA A 174 17.97 13.11 3.19
CA ALA A 174 16.54 13.17 3.51
C ALA A 174 15.90 14.47 2.97
N GLN A 175 16.60 15.60 3.10
CA GLN A 175 16.18 16.86 2.50
C GLN A 175 16.13 16.81 0.97
N THR A 176 16.80 15.89 0.27
CA THR A 176 16.67 15.74 -1.20
C THR A 176 15.29 15.24 -1.64
N LEU A 177 14.59 14.48 -0.79
CA LEU A 177 13.33 13.84 -1.09
C LEU A 177 12.14 14.81 -0.92
N SER A 178 10.96 14.42 -1.42
CA SER A 178 9.70 15.17 -1.24
C SER A 178 8.84 14.56 -0.13
N PRO A 179 8.32 15.34 0.83
CA PRO A 179 7.29 14.87 1.75
C PRO A 179 5.99 14.56 0.99
N ALA A 180 5.19 13.65 1.54
CA ALA A 180 3.90 13.31 0.99
C ALA A 180 2.92 14.50 1.13
N SER A 181 2.36 14.95 0.02
CA SER A 181 1.37 16.03 -0.04
C SER A 181 -0.03 15.47 0.14
N TYR A 182 -0.87 16.14 0.93
CA TYR A 182 -2.28 15.76 1.09
C TYR A 182 -3.08 16.20 -0.14
N VAL A 183 -3.73 15.24 -0.79
CA VAL A 183 -4.42 15.42 -2.07
C VAL A 183 -5.92 15.13 -1.88
N ALA A 184 -6.76 15.94 -2.52
CA ALA A 184 -8.21 15.81 -2.50
C ALA A 184 -8.78 15.89 -3.92
N ILE A 185 -9.81 15.07 -4.16
CA ILE A 185 -10.51 14.96 -5.44
C ILE A 185 -12.00 15.09 -5.15
N GLY A 186 -12.66 16.03 -5.82
CA GLY A 186 -14.10 16.18 -5.72
C GLY A 186 -14.84 15.05 -6.46
N THR A 187 -15.99 14.64 -5.93
CA THR A 187 -16.91 13.78 -6.69
C THR A 187 -17.32 14.46 -8.01
N HIS A 188 -17.18 13.76 -9.12
CA HIS A 188 -17.49 14.18 -10.48
C HIS A 188 -18.09 13.00 -11.23
N THR A 189 -19.17 13.26 -11.97
CA THR A 189 -19.83 12.31 -12.87
C THR A 189 -19.74 12.90 -14.27
N PRO A 190 -19.11 12.23 -15.25
CA PRO A 190 -19.09 12.73 -16.62
C PRO A 190 -20.51 12.81 -17.18
N SER A 191 -20.85 13.96 -17.77
CA SER A 191 -22.07 14.17 -18.54
C SER A 191 -21.84 13.93 -20.03
N VAL A 192 -22.87 13.47 -20.75
CA VAL A 192 -22.84 13.30 -22.21
C VAL A 192 -22.74 14.66 -22.92
N GLU A 193 -23.35 15.69 -22.33
CA GLU A 193 -23.14 17.08 -22.72
C GLU A 193 -21.76 17.54 -22.20
N MET A 194 -20.85 17.89 -23.13
CA MET A 194 -19.52 18.40 -22.79
C MET A 194 -19.57 19.86 -22.30
N LEU A 195 -20.12 20.06 -21.11
CA LEU A 195 -19.88 21.27 -20.34
C LEU A 195 -18.43 21.24 -19.83
N ASN A 196 -17.71 22.35 -20.02
CA ASN A 196 -16.35 22.50 -19.51
C ASN A 196 -16.39 22.70 -17.99
N ASP A 197 -16.56 21.61 -17.25
CA ASP A 197 -16.77 21.62 -15.81
C ASP A 197 -15.46 21.97 -15.07
N SER A 198 -15.45 23.19 -14.51
CA SER A 198 -14.38 23.74 -13.66
C SER A 198 -14.14 22.94 -12.37
N PHE A 199 -15.01 21.99 -12.04
CA PHE A 199 -14.89 21.12 -10.87
C PHE A 199 -14.28 19.73 -11.17
N ARG A 200 -13.73 19.52 -12.38
CA ARG A 200 -12.98 18.33 -12.82
C ARG A 200 -11.52 18.35 -12.38
N VAL A 201 -11.26 18.80 -11.15
CA VAL A 201 -9.93 19.11 -10.63
C VAL A 201 -9.49 18.15 -9.50
N VAL A 202 -8.21 17.80 -9.52
CA VAL A 202 -7.47 17.26 -8.38
C VAL A 202 -6.68 18.41 -7.77
N CYS A 203 -6.68 18.54 -6.44
CA CYS A 203 -5.90 19.55 -5.74
C CYS A 203 -5.00 18.94 -4.67
N PHE A 204 -3.89 19.59 -4.38
CA PHE A 204 -3.03 19.30 -3.23
C PHE A 204 -3.06 20.46 -2.23
N LEU A 205 -2.79 20.16 -0.96
CA LEU A 205 -2.69 21.16 0.10
C LEU A 205 -1.27 21.77 0.12
N ASP A 206 -1.15 23.07 -0.11
CA ASP A 206 0.05 23.81 0.25
C ASP A 206 -0.04 24.17 1.74
N GLU A 207 0.66 23.39 2.57
CA GLU A 207 0.70 23.57 4.02
C GLU A 207 1.45 24.83 4.50
N LYS A 208 2.27 25.46 3.65
CA LYS A 208 2.96 26.72 4.00
C LYS A 208 2.01 27.91 3.85
N GLN A 209 1.14 27.86 2.85
CA GLN A 209 0.11 28.86 2.62
C GLN A 209 -1.20 28.53 3.36
N GLY A 210 -1.41 27.25 3.72
CA GLY A 210 -2.65 26.75 4.31
C GLY A 210 -3.80 26.66 3.32
N GLU A 211 -3.51 26.48 2.02
CA GLU A 211 -4.47 26.61 0.92
C GLU A 211 -4.43 25.42 -0.05
N TRP A 212 -5.57 25.10 -0.66
CA TRP A 212 -5.66 24.07 -1.70
C TRP A 212 -5.25 24.65 -3.06
N LYS A 213 -4.30 23.99 -3.72
CA LYS A 213 -3.79 24.34 -5.05
C LYS A 213 -4.13 23.27 -6.08
N HIS A 214 -4.41 23.70 -7.30
CA HIS A 214 -4.62 22.81 -8.44
C HIS A 214 -3.39 21.91 -8.67
N LEU A 215 -3.61 20.62 -8.87
CA LEU A 215 -2.58 19.63 -9.21
C LEU A 215 -2.70 19.22 -10.68
N THR A 216 -3.90 18.82 -11.11
CA THR A 216 -4.19 18.38 -12.48
C THR A 216 -5.70 18.37 -12.72
N ASN A 217 -6.11 18.32 -13.99
CA ASN A 217 -7.49 18.04 -14.37
C ASN A 217 -7.68 16.53 -14.54
N LEU A 218 -8.85 16.01 -14.22
CA LEU A 218 -9.22 14.63 -14.53
C LEU A 218 -9.28 14.42 -16.06
N PRO A 219 -9.12 13.18 -16.58
CA PRO A 219 -9.47 12.82 -17.96
C PRO A 219 -10.98 12.97 -18.24
N THR A 220 -11.38 13.26 -19.48
CA THR A 220 -12.78 13.61 -19.83
C THR A 220 -13.79 12.54 -19.43
N LEU A 221 -13.45 11.27 -19.65
CA LEU A 221 -14.32 10.13 -19.34
C LEU A 221 -14.19 9.63 -17.89
N CYS A 222 -13.31 10.23 -17.08
CA CYS A 222 -13.04 9.78 -15.71
C CYS A 222 -14.18 10.17 -14.76
N SER A 223 -14.83 9.16 -14.19
CA SER A 223 -15.76 9.34 -13.07
C SER A 223 -15.04 9.20 -11.73
N THR A 224 -15.43 10.00 -10.75
CA THR A 224 -15.07 9.82 -9.34
C THR A 224 -16.30 9.63 -8.46
N SER A 225 -17.48 9.55 -9.07
CA SER A 225 -18.74 9.21 -8.40
C SER A 225 -18.88 7.70 -8.31
N MET A 226 -18.97 7.18 -7.08
CA MET A 226 -19.03 5.74 -6.78
C MET A 226 -17.86 4.95 -7.42
N ALA A 227 -16.72 5.58 -7.69
CA ALA A 227 -15.53 4.97 -8.27
C ALA A 227 -14.62 4.39 -7.19
N GLY A 228 -13.79 3.41 -7.54
CA GLY A 228 -12.66 3.01 -6.70
C GLY A 228 -11.51 4.00 -6.84
N VAL A 229 -10.98 4.53 -5.75
CA VAL A 229 -9.82 5.45 -5.75
C VAL A 229 -8.74 4.96 -4.80
N ALA A 230 -7.54 4.74 -5.31
CA ALA A 230 -6.40 4.22 -4.54
C ALA A 230 -5.08 4.89 -4.95
N VAL A 231 -4.08 4.79 -4.07
CA VAL A 231 -2.68 5.10 -4.40
C VAL A 231 -1.85 3.83 -4.30
N LEU A 232 -0.99 3.60 -5.28
CA LEU A 232 -0.05 2.50 -5.35
C LEU A 232 1.24 3.01 -6.00
N ASP A 233 2.40 2.74 -5.42
CA ASP A 233 3.72 3.11 -5.95
C ASP A 233 3.80 4.59 -6.39
N ASN A 234 3.32 5.48 -5.51
CA ASN A 234 3.20 6.93 -5.70
C ASN A 234 2.32 7.38 -6.89
N ARG A 235 1.48 6.49 -7.45
CA ARG A 235 0.54 6.80 -8.54
C ARG A 235 -0.90 6.74 -8.04
N LEU A 236 -1.74 7.63 -8.55
CA LEU A 236 -3.16 7.70 -8.21
C LEU A 236 -3.98 6.94 -9.26
N TYR A 237 -4.75 5.95 -8.82
CA TYR A 237 -5.61 5.14 -9.67
C TYR A 237 -7.09 5.46 -9.38
N ILE A 238 -7.86 5.62 -10.45
CA ILE A 238 -9.32 5.80 -10.42
C ILE A 238 -9.92 4.75 -11.35
N VAL A 239 -10.80 3.92 -10.81
CA VAL A 239 -11.33 2.71 -11.48
C VAL A 239 -12.85 2.72 -11.42
N GLY A 240 -13.50 2.58 -12.57
CA GLY A 240 -14.96 2.49 -12.69
C GLY A 240 -15.68 3.74 -12.16
N GLY A 241 -16.81 3.51 -11.48
CA GLY A 241 -17.74 4.57 -11.08
C GLY A 241 -19.02 4.57 -11.91
N ILE A 242 -19.68 5.73 -12.01
CA ILE A 242 -20.94 5.88 -12.76
C ILE A 242 -20.97 7.06 -13.73
N TYR A 243 -21.78 6.93 -14.77
CA TYR A 243 -22.18 7.99 -15.72
C TYR A 243 -23.60 8.51 -15.43
N GLY A 244 -23.79 9.81 -15.66
CA GLY A 244 -25.08 10.50 -15.59
C GLY A 244 -25.91 10.28 -14.32
N TYR A 245 -27.23 10.53 -14.45
CA TYR A 245 -28.21 10.24 -13.40
C TYR A 245 -28.72 8.78 -13.44
N GLY A 246 -28.57 8.08 -14.57
CA GLY A 246 -28.98 6.68 -14.74
C GLY A 246 -28.17 5.69 -13.89
N LYS A 247 -26.98 6.12 -13.43
CA LYS A 247 -25.97 5.31 -12.75
C LYS A 247 -25.38 4.19 -13.61
N ASP A 248 -25.26 4.42 -14.91
CA ASP A 248 -24.65 3.47 -15.82
C ASP A 248 -23.18 3.28 -15.45
N THR A 249 -22.72 2.04 -15.35
CA THR A 249 -21.40 1.71 -14.80
C THR A 249 -20.30 2.11 -15.78
N VAL A 250 -19.26 2.75 -15.25
CA VAL A 250 -18.05 3.12 -16.00
C VAL A 250 -17.12 1.91 -16.09
N ASP A 251 -16.60 1.65 -17.28
CA ASP A 251 -15.59 0.63 -17.58
C ASP A 251 -14.16 1.22 -17.64
N SER A 252 -14.02 2.45 -18.13
CA SER A 252 -12.74 3.16 -18.22
C SER A 252 -12.05 3.34 -16.86
N SER A 253 -10.73 3.20 -16.85
CA SER A 253 -9.88 3.32 -15.65
C SER A 253 -8.64 4.15 -15.97
N PHE A 254 -8.20 4.97 -15.00
CA PHE A 254 -7.18 5.99 -15.21
C PHE A 254 -6.12 6.00 -14.10
N CYS A 255 -4.86 6.16 -14.50
CA CYS A 255 -3.71 6.28 -13.62
C CYS A 255 -3.04 7.65 -13.83
N TYR A 256 -2.82 8.40 -12.76
CA TYR A 256 -2.03 9.64 -12.75
C TYR A 256 -0.62 9.38 -12.18
N ASN A 257 0.40 9.77 -12.94
CA ASN A 257 1.79 9.74 -12.49
C ASN A 257 2.29 11.15 -12.12
N PRO A 258 2.43 11.49 -10.82
CA PRO A 258 2.82 12.83 -10.38
C PRO A 258 4.22 13.26 -10.80
N GLU A 259 5.12 12.33 -11.13
CA GLU A 259 6.47 12.65 -11.64
C GLU A 259 6.43 13.25 -13.04
N SER A 260 5.47 12.80 -13.87
CA SER A 260 5.30 13.23 -15.26
C SER A 260 4.17 14.23 -15.47
N GLY A 261 3.23 14.34 -14.50
CA GLY A 261 1.97 15.06 -14.66
C GLY A 261 0.95 14.39 -15.58
N VAL A 262 1.27 13.23 -16.16
CA VAL A 262 0.46 12.56 -17.20
C VAL A 262 -0.58 11.63 -16.58
N TRP A 263 -1.77 11.62 -17.19
CA TRP A 263 -2.78 10.57 -17.02
C TRP A 263 -2.67 9.54 -18.14
N SER A 264 -2.76 8.27 -17.78
CA SER A 264 -2.84 7.14 -18.72
C SER A 264 -4.12 6.36 -18.47
N ALA A 265 -4.82 5.96 -19.52
CA ALA A 265 -5.91 4.99 -19.43
C ALA A 265 -5.34 3.56 -19.30
N PHE A 266 -6.06 2.68 -18.62
CA PHE A 266 -5.76 1.25 -18.54
C PHE A 266 -7.05 0.42 -18.47
N ALA A 267 -6.93 -0.91 -18.57
CA ALA A 267 -8.07 -1.81 -18.53
C ALA A 267 -8.83 -1.72 -17.20
N GLY A 268 -10.16 -1.68 -17.25
CA GLY A 268 -11.02 -1.84 -16.08
C GLY A 268 -11.25 -3.31 -15.69
N PRO A 269 -11.87 -3.58 -14.53
CA PRO A 269 -12.17 -4.94 -14.07
C PRO A 269 -13.01 -5.73 -15.07
N GLN A 270 -12.82 -7.06 -15.11
CA GLN A 270 -13.58 -7.98 -15.98
C GLN A 270 -15.08 -7.93 -15.67
N GLN A 271 -15.44 -7.64 -14.42
CA GLN A 271 -16.80 -7.30 -14.01
C GLN A 271 -16.89 -5.80 -13.70
N PRO A 272 -17.37 -4.97 -14.64
CA PRO A 272 -17.65 -3.55 -14.42
C PRO A 272 -18.54 -3.36 -13.21
N ARG A 273 -18.13 -2.47 -12.31
CA ARG A 273 -18.69 -2.29 -10.98
C ARG A 273 -18.57 -0.84 -10.50
N CYS A 274 -19.48 -0.42 -9.63
CA CYS A 274 -19.39 0.84 -8.89
C CYS A 274 -19.53 0.59 -7.37
N ASP A 275 -19.32 1.63 -6.56
CA ASP A 275 -19.40 1.62 -5.10
C ASP A 275 -18.56 0.53 -4.41
N PHE A 276 -17.42 0.15 -5.01
CA PHE A 276 -16.54 -0.90 -4.51
C PHE A 276 -15.34 -0.33 -3.76
N THR A 277 -14.73 -1.13 -2.89
CA THR A 277 -13.48 -0.75 -2.21
C THR A 277 -12.31 -1.04 -3.14
N LEU A 278 -11.48 -0.04 -3.46
CA LEU A 278 -10.23 -0.19 -4.20
C LEU A 278 -9.04 -0.01 -3.25
N ILE A 279 -8.11 -0.96 -3.25
CA ILE A 279 -6.90 -0.94 -2.41
C ILE A 279 -5.67 -1.07 -3.29
N GLY A 280 -4.68 -0.19 -3.12
CA GLY A 280 -3.35 -0.32 -3.73
C GLY A 280 -2.40 -0.99 -2.74
N HIS A 281 -1.82 -2.12 -3.11
CA HIS A 281 -0.93 -2.88 -2.23
C HIS A 281 0.02 -3.81 -3.04
N GLU A 282 1.32 -3.73 -2.79
CA GLU A 282 2.36 -4.63 -3.35
C GLU A 282 2.35 -4.80 -4.88
N GLY A 283 2.38 -3.69 -5.61
CA GLY A 283 2.34 -3.70 -7.09
C GLY A 283 1.01 -4.20 -7.68
N GLN A 284 -0.04 -4.34 -6.86
CA GLN A 284 -1.37 -4.79 -7.30
C GLN A 284 -2.48 -3.87 -6.78
N LEU A 285 -3.55 -3.74 -7.57
CA LEU A 285 -4.80 -3.10 -7.13
C LEU A 285 -5.83 -4.18 -6.81
N TYR A 286 -6.62 -4.01 -5.75
CA TYR A 286 -7.67 -4.95 -5.36
C TYR A 286 -9.03 -4.26 -5.37
N ALA A 287 -9.92 -4.69 -6.26
CA ALA A 287 -11.29 -4.20 -6.39
C ALA A 287 -12.24 -5.18 -5.69
N ILE A 288 -12.81 -4.77 -4.55
CA ILE A 288 -13.47 -5.66 -3.60
C ILE A 288 -14.95 -5.25 -3.47
N GLY A 289 -15.84 -6.17 -3.84
CA GLY A 289 -17.29 -5.94 -3.77
C GLY A 289 -17.80 -4.92 -4.78
N GLY A 290 -18.77 -4.12 -4.33
CA GLY A 290 -19.46 -3.09 -5.11
C GLY A 290 -20.88 -3.46 -5.49
N GLU A 291 -21.42 -2.70 -6.43
CA GLU A 291 -22.71 -2.89 -7.08
C GLU A 291 -22.51 -3.24 -8.56
N VAL A 292 -23.24 -4.26 -9.03
CA VAL A 292 -23.35 -4.65 -10.43
C VAL A 292 -24.82 -4.81 -10.75
N GLN A 293 -25.35 -4.09 -11.75
CA GLN A 293 -26.76 -4.13 -12.13
C GLN A 293 -27.73 -3.98 -10.93
N LYS A 294 -27.46 -3.02 -10.03
CA LYS A 294 -28.27 -2.76 -8.82
C LYS A 294 -28.29 -3.91 -7.80
N ARG A 295 -27.29 -4.81 -7.84
CA ARG A 295 -27.07 -5.87 -6.86
C ARG A 295 -25.71 -5.71 -6.21
N ILE A 296 -25.68 -5.73 -4.87
CA ILE A 296 -24.44 -5.74 -4.11
C ILE A 296 -23.76 -7.10 -4.28
N ILE A 297 -22.47 -7.10 -4.61
CA ILE A 297 -21.68 -8.28 -4.93
C ILE A 297 -20.59 -8.55 -3.88
N SER A 298 -20.16 -9.82 -3.82
CA SER A 298 -19.00 -10.28 -3.03
C SER A 298 -17.80 -10.71 -3.89
N THR A 299 -17.90 -10.60 -5.21
CA THR A 299 -16.77 -10.85 -6.12
C THR A 299 -15.67 -9.83 -5.87
N ALA A 300 -14.42 -10.28 -5.93
CA ALA A 300 -13.25 -9.42 -5.89
C ALA A 300 -12.34 -9.75 -7.07
N GLU A 301 -11.62 -8.75 -7.56
CA GLU A 301 -10.62 -8.88 -8.61
C GLU A 301 -9.34 -8.16 -8.20
N ARG A 302 -8.18 -8.64 -8.68
CA ARG A 302 -6.91 -7.91 -8.57
C ARG A 302 -6.38 -7.53 -9.95
N TYR A 303 -5.81 -6.34 -10.08
CA TYR A 303 -5.01 -5.92 -11.22
C TYR A 303 -3.53 -6.11 -10.91
N ASP A 304 -2.84 -6.87 -11.74
CA ASP A 304 -1.38 -7.00 -11.67
C ASP A 304 -0.74 -5.92 -12.56
N ILE A 305 -0.09 -4.92 -11.95
CA ILE A 305 0.48 -3.78 -12.69
C ILE A 305 1.56 -4.23 -13.69
N ALA A 306 2.31 -5.29 -13.37
CA ALA A 306 3.39 -5.79 -14.22
C ALA A 306 2.88 -6.60 -15.42
N LYS A 307 1.72 -7.25 -15.29
CA LYS A 307 1.06 -7.99 -16.39
C LYS A 307 0.07 -7.14 -17.19
N GLY A 308 -0.50 -6.11 -16.59
CA GLY A 308 -1.55 -5.28 -17.20
C GLY A 308 -2.92 -5.95 -17.24
N GLU A 309 -3.20 -6.91 -16.34
CA GLU A 309 -4.39 -7.76 -16.38
C GLU A 309 -5.15 -7.80 -15.05
N TRP A 310 -6.48 -7.78 -15.14
CA TRP A 310 -7.38 -8.09 -14.02
C TRP A 310 -7.63 -9.59 -13.92
N THR A 311 -7.64 -10.13 -12.71
CA THR A 311 -7.92 -11.54 -12.41
C THR A 311 -8.89 -11.64 -11.23
N PHE A 312 -9.88 -12.54 -11.31
CA PHE A 312 -10.72 -12.86 -10.14
C PHE A 312 -9.88 -13.48 -9.03
N ILE A 313 -10.21 -13.11 -7.80
CA ILE A 313 -9.61 -13.61 -6.55
C ILE A 313 -10.71 -14.10 -5.61
N GLN A 314 -10.32 -14.64 -4.46
CA GLN A 314 -11.24 -15.18 -3.47
C GLN A 314 -12.29 -14.15 -3.06
N ARG A 315 -13.54 -14.59 -3.16
CA ARG A 315 -14.70 -13.75 -2.88
C ARG A 315 -14.66 -13.23 -1.46
N ALA A 316 -15.04 -11.97 -1.30
CA ALA A 316 -15.21 -11.36 0.01
C ALA A 316 -16.22 -12.17 0.86
N PRO A 317 -16.03 -12.27 2.20
CA PRO A 317 -16.86 -13.11 3.08
C PRO A 317 -18.38 -12.82 3.02
N ARG A 318 -18.76 -11.65 2.53
CA ARG A 318 -20.15 -11.23 2.27
C ARG A 318 -20.17 -10.11 1.20
N PRO A 319 -21.32 -9.82 0.59
CA PRO A 319 -21.48 -8.65 -0.26
C PRO A 319 -21.29 -7.34 0.53
N LEU A 320 -20.67 -6.34 -0.09
CA LEU A 320 -20.32 -5.04 0.52
C LEU A 320 -20.25 -3.94 -0.55
N THR A 321 -20.50 -2.69 -0.14
CA THR A 321 -20.16 -1.49 -0.92
C THR A 321 -19.41 -0.48 -0.05
N SER A 322 -18.55 0.34 -0.67
CA SER A 322 -17.77 1.44 -0.06
C SER A 322 -17.23 1.14 1.36
N ALA A 323 -16.67 -0.06 1.54
CA ALA A 323 -16.19 -0.52 2.83
C ALA A 323 -14.89 0.19 3.23
N ALA A 324 -14.83 0.64 4.49
CA ALA A 324 -13.64 1.21 5.08
C ALA A 324 -12.47 0.19 5.08
N CYS A 325 -11.31 0.61 4.64
CA CYS A 325 -10.12 -0.24 4.54
C CYS A 325 -8.85 0.52 4.92
N ALA A 326 -7.84 -0.21 5.40
CA ALA A 326 -6.51 0.33 5.69
C ALA A 326 -5.43 -0.75 5.47
N VAL A 327 -4.21 -0.30 5.20
CA VAL A 327 -3.02 -1.15 5.15
C VAL A 327 -2.13 -0.79 6.34
N ALA A 328 -1.85 -1.73 7.23
CA ALA A 328 -1.00 -1.55 8.40
C ALA A 328 0.08 -2.63 8.42
N ARG A 329 1.37 -2.26 8.49
CA ARG A 329 2.52 -3.20 8.39
C ARG A 329 2.35 -4.19 7.23
N ARG A 330 2.10 -3.67 6.02
CA ARG A 330 1.72 -4.41 4.78
C ARG A 330 0.43 -5.25 4.85
N ARG A 331 -0.23 -5.43 5.99
CA ARG A 331 -1.44 -6.27 6.08
C ARG A 331 -2.67 -5.48 5.64
N VAL A 332 -3.50 -6.07 4.78
CA VAL A 332 -4.69 -5.42 4.18
C VAL A 332 -5.92 -5.74 5.01
N PHE A 333 -6.53 -4.72 5.63
CA PHE A 333 -7.71 -4.87 6.47
C PHE A 333 -8.93 -4.18 5.86
N VAL A 334 -10.09 -4.84 5.89
CA VAL A 334 -11.37 -4.33 5.37
C VAL A 334 -12.47 -4.55 6.40
N CYS A 335 -13.28 -3.50 6.62
CA CYS A 335 -14.44 -3.51 7.49
C CYS A 335 -15.66 -4.09 6.77
N PHE A 336 -16.22 -5.16 7.33
CA PHE A 336 -17.45 -5.80 6.88
C PHE A 336 -18.57 -5.53 7.87
N TRP A 337 -19.50 -4.66 7.49
CA TRP A 337 -20.68 -4.43 8.30
C TRP A 337 -21.62 -5.66 8.23
N LYS A 338 -22.08 -6.09 9.40
CA LYS A 338 -22.99 -7.21 9.61
C LYS A 338 -24.21 -6.69 10.37
N PRO A 339 -25.36 -6.55 9.68
CA PRO A 339 -26.62 -6.25 10.35
C PRO A 339 -27.05 -7.41 11.28
N PRO A 340 -27.64 -7.11 12.45
CA PRO A 340 -27.62 -5.83 13.14
C PRO A 340 -26.35 -5.68 14.01
N ASN A 341 -25.74 -4.48 14.00
CA ASN A 341 -24.81 -3.98 15.04
C ASN A 341 -23.38 -4.53 15.13
N THR A 342 -22.86 -5.24 14.12
CA THR A 342 -21.47 -5.74 14.15
C THR A 342 -20.64 -5.23 12.99
N THR A 343 -19.39 -4.82 13.26
CA THR A 343 -18.37 -4.55 12.24
C THR A 343 -17.28 -5.60 12.40
N ASP A 344 -17.25 -6.57 11.50
CA ASP A 344 -16.16 -7.54 11.43
C ASP A 344 -14.99 -6.87 10.68
N ILE A 345 -13.76 -7.00 11.17
CA ILE A 345 -12.56 -6.64 10.40
C ILE A 345 -11.94 -7.93 9.91
N TYR A 346 -11.87 -8.09 8.58
CA TYR A 346 -11.15 -9.18 7.95
C TYR A 346 -9.83 -8.66 7.37
N GLU A 347 -8.80 -9.47 7.55
CA GLU A 347 -7.54 -9.40 6.83
C GLU A 347 -7.68 -10.21 5.53
N TYR A 348 -7.27 -9.61 4.41
CA TYR A 348 -7.05 -10.35 3.16
C TYR A 348 -5.55 -10.66 3.04
N ILE A 349 -5.21 -11.91 2.73
CA ILE A 349 -3.83 -12.40 2.68
C ILE A 349 -3.50 -12.72 1.20
N PRO A 350 -2.86 -11.80 0.44
CA PRO A 350 -2.77 -11.91 -1.01
C PRO A 350 -1.96 -13.12 -1.51
N LEU A 351 -0.97 -13.55 -0.74
CA LEU A 351 -0.12 -14.70 -1.06
C LEU A 351 -0.86 -16.05 -1.01
N LYS A 352 -1.95 -16.12 -0.23
CA LYS A 352 -2.75 -17.34 -0.01
C LYS A 352 -4.13 -17.25 -0.67
N ASP A 353 -4.50 -16.08 -1.19
CA ASP A 353 -5.84 -15.76 -1.71
C ASP A 353 -6.94 -16.14 -0.70
N GLU A 354 -6.77 -15.73 0.56
CA GLU A 354 -7.68 -16.06 1.66
C GLU A 354 -8.10 -14.83 2.48
N TRP A 355 -9.29 -14.94 3.07
CA TRP A 355 -9.85 -13.95 3.99
C TRP A 355 -9.88 -14.52 5.41
N LYS A 356 -9.23 -13.82 6.34
CA LYS A 356 -9.13 -14.20 7.76
C LYS A 356 -9.88 -13.19 8.61
N LEU A 357 -10.85 -13.65 9.41
CA LEU A 357 -11.48 -12.79 10.41
C LEU A 357 -10.45 -12.41 11.47
N THR A 358 -10.12 -11.12 11.57
CA THR A 358 -9.14 -10.60 12.54
C THR A 358 -9.82 -10.28 13.87
N THR A 359 -10.97 -9.60 13.84
CA THR A 359 -11.71 -9.20 15.05
C THR A 359 -13.14 -8.79 14.70
N THR A 360 -14.02 -8.75 15.70
CA THR A 360 -15.39 -8.23 15.57
C THR A 360 -15.63 -7.13 16.59
N MET A 361 -15.99 -5.95 16.11
CA MET A 361 -16.44 -4.84 16.95
C MET A 361 -17.97 -4.88 17.08
N ILE A 362 -18.46 -4.94 18.33
CA ILE A 362 -19.89 -4.89 18.65
C ILE A 362 -20.24 -3.47 19.12
N ARG A 363 -20.95 -2.71 18.29
CA ARG A 363 -21.40 -1.35 18.58
C ARG A 363 -22.80 -1.14 17.99
N PRO A 364 -23.85 -1.03 18.84
CA PRO A 364 -25.21 -0.77 18.37
C PRO A 364 -25.31 0.45 17.45
N GLN A 365 -26.09 0.31 16.38
CA GLN A 365 -26.51 1.40 15.48
C GLN A 365 -25.38 2.20 14.83
N SER A 366 -24.16 1.67 14.79
CA SER A 366 -22.98 2.40 14.30
C SER A 366 -22.03 1.46 13.54
N TYR A 367 -21.48 1.95 12.44
CA TYR A 367 -20.60 1.18 11.54
C TYR A 367 -19.34 1.96 11.16
N GLY A 368 -18.29 1.24 10.76
CA GLY A 368 -17.03 1.81 10.27
C GLY A 368 -17.21 2.51 8.94
N HIS A 369 -17.08 3.84 8.93
CA HIS A 369 -17.14 4.68 7.72
C HIS A 369 -15.76 4.95 7.13
N CYS A 370 -14.75 5.10 7.98
CA CYS A 370 -13.37 5.29 7.57
C CYS A 370 -12.49 4.48 8.50
N MET A 371 -11.39 3.94 7.95
CA MET A 371 -10.37 3.25 8.71
C MET A 371 -9.02 3.76 8.23
N VAL A 372 -8.13 4.04 9.17
CA VAL A 372 -6.75 4.42 8.87
C VAL A 372 -5.79 3.66 9.77
N ALA A 373 -4.59 3.41 9.26
CA ALA A 373 -3.52 2.77 9.99
C ALA A 373 -2.48 3.79 10.43
N HIS A 374 -2.00 3.67 11.67
CA HIS A 374 -0.79 4.31 12.15
C HIS A 374 -0.09 3.34 13.10
N ARG A 375 1.17 2.98 12.78
CA ARG A 375 1.91 1.90 13.44
C ARG A 375 1.06 0.61 13.48
N ASP A 376 0.92 0.00 14.65
CA ASP A 376 0.15 -1.22 14.94
C ASP A 376 -1.36 -1.00 15.02
N ASN A 377 -1.83 0.25 14.90
CA ASN A 377 -3.18 0.65 15.28
C ASN A 377 -4.06 0.93 14.05
N LEU A 378 -5.21 0.24 14.00
CA LEU A 378 -6.31 0.53 13.09
C LEU A 378 -7.31 1.44 13.81
N TYR A 379 -7.36 2.71 13.40
CA TYR A 379 -8.34 3.68 13.89
C TYR A 379 -9.59 3.61 13.01
N VAL A 380 -10.73 3.24 13.60
CA VAL A 380 -12.02 3.08 12.92
C VAL A 380 -12.94 4.22 13.32
N MET A 381 -13.23 5.12 12.38
CA MET A 381 -14.17 6.23 12.56
C MET A 381 -15.59 5.80 12.24
N ARG A 382 -16.53 6.17 13.11
CA ARG A 382 -17.92 5.71 13.09
C ARG A 382 -18.87 6.85 13.43
N ASN A 383 -20.11 6.82 12.94
CA ASN A 383 -21.17 7.69 13.46
C ASN A 383 -21.45 7.36 14.94
N GLY A 384 -22.02 8.30 15.68
CA GLY A 384 -22.59 8.05 16.99
C GLY A 384 -23.80 7.09 16.94
N PRO A 385 -24.40 6.76 18.09
CA PRO A 385 -25.70 6.06 18.16
C PRO A 385 -26.79 6.83 17.40
N CYS A 386 -27.95 6.23 17.13
CA CYS A 386 -28.98 6.91 16.32
C CYS A 386 -29.42 8.25 16.91
N ASP A 387 -29.40 8.38 18.23
CA ASP A 387 -29.79 9.57 18.98
C ASP A 387 -28.76 10.72 18.90
N ASP A 388 -27.54 10.46 18.41
CA ASP A 388 -26.44 11.43 18.26
C ASP A 388 -25.58 11.11 17.02
N PHE A 389 -26.22 10.93 15.86
CA PHE A 389 -25.52 10.58 14.61
C PHE A 389 -24.52 11.66 14.13
N LEU A 390 -24.68 12.90 14.60
CA LEU A 390 -23.79 14.05 14.30
C LEU A 390 -22.51 14.08 15.15
N ARG A 391 -22.33 13.12 16.05
CA ARG A 391 -21.05 12.85 16.72
C ARG A 391 -20.26 11.80 15.95
N CYS A 392 -18.95 11.97 15.83
CA CYS A 392 -18.07 10.89 15.39
C CYS A 392 -17.49 10.21 16.62
N LEU A 393 -17.54 8.89 16.63
CA LEU A 393 -16.81 8.04 17.56
C LEU A 393 -15.61 7.43 16.84
N MET A 394 -14.60 7.03 17.60
CA MET A 394 -13.43 6.34 17.09
C MET A 394 -13.04 5.24 18.06
N ASP A 395 -12.70 4.07 17.53
CA ASP A 395 -12.09 2.98 18.30
C ASP A 395 -10.78 2.61 17.62
N CYS A 396 -9.81 2.22 18.42
CA CYS A 396 -8.48 1.79 17.99
C CYS A 396 -8.36 0.28 18.23
N TYR A 397 -8.04 -0.48 17.19
CA TYR A 397 -7.65 -1.89 17.30
C TYR A 397 -6.16 -2.03 17.09
N ASN A 398 -5.46 -2.60 18.07
CA ASN A 398 -4.04 -2.86 17.97
C ASN A 398 -3.81 -4.27 17.40
N ILE A 399 -3.22 -4.36 16.20
CA ILE A 399 -3.09 -5.61 15.43
C ILE A 399 -2.09 -6.61 16.02
N THR A 400 -1.27 -6.17 16.98
CA THR A 400 -0.21 -6.96 17.62
C THR A 400 -0.71 -7.58 18.93
N THR A 401 -1.41 -6.80 19.77
CA THR A 401 -1.98 -7.24 21.06
C THR A 401 -3.40 -7.81 20.96
N GLY A 402 -4.08 -7.57 19.83
CA GLY A 402 -5.49 -7.94 19.63
C GLY A 402 -6.48 -7.13 20.46
N GLN A 403 -6.06 -6.02 21.07
CA GLN A 403 -6.89 -5.23 21.98
C GLN A 403 -7.67 -4.11 21.28
N TRP A 404 -8.89 -3.87 21.74
CA TRP A 404 -9.73 -2.73 21.35
C TRP A 404 -9.71 -1.64 22.43
N THR A 405 -9.40 -0.42 22.04
CA THR A 405 -9.47 0.78 22.89
C THR A 405 -10.47 1.79 22.31
N ALA A 406 -11.48 2.17 23.08
CA ALA A 406 -12.38 3.27 22.70
C ALA A 406 -11.63 4.61 22.85
N MET A 407 -11.56 5.41 21.80
CA MET A 407 -10.77 6.64 21.81
C MET A 407 -11.59 7.79 22.45
N PRO A 408 -11.15 8.37 23.59
CA PRO A 408 -11.81 9.52 24.18
C PRO A 408 -11.76 10.73 23.25
N GLY A 409 -12.80 11.56 23.30
CA GLY A 409 -12.88 12.82 22.56
C GLY A 409 -14.27 13.14 22.01
N HIS A 410 -14.44 14.37 21.54
CA HIS A 410 -15.56 14.79 20.71
C HIS A 410 -15.03 15.15 19.33
N TYR A 411 -15.06 14.18 18.42
CA TYR A 411 -14.64 14.36 17.04
C TYR A 411 -15.83 14.90 16.24
N ILE A 412 -15.74 16.15 15.76
CA ILE A 412 -16.89 16.89 15.21
C ILE A 412 -17.26 16.34 13.82
N ASN A 413 -18.36 15.59 13.75
CA ASN A 413 -18.87 15.01 12.49
C ASN A 413 -19.78 15.95 11.69
N SER A 414 -19.96 17.21 12.12
CA SER A 414 -21.10 18.04 11.68
C SER A 414 -21.29 18.15 10.16
N LYS A 415 -20.22 17.97 9.36
CA LYS A 415 -20.26 17.65 7.91
C LYS A 415 -19.08 16.75 7.45
N GLY A 416 -18.87 15.59 8.09
CA GLY A 416 -18.10 14.46 7.51
C GLY A 416 -16.56 14.53 7.41
N ALA A 417 -15.89 15.49 8.06
CA ALA A 417 -14.43 15.70 7.88
C ALA A 417 -13.55 14.46 8.21
N LEU A 418 -13.96 13.65 9.18
CA LEU A 418 -13.19 12.48 9.65
C LEU A 418 -13.33 11.28 8.72
N PHE A 419 -14.29 11.29 7.79
CA PHE A 419 -14.48 10.19 6.85
C PHE A 419 -13.52 10.23 5.66
N THR A 420 -12.66 11.24 5.59
CA THR A 420 -11.60 11.41 4.58
C THR A 420 -10.20 11.40 5.20
N ALA A 421 -10.03 10.78 6.36
CA ALA A 421 -8.78 10.80 7.11
C ALA A 421 -7.62 10.12 6.35
N LYS A 422 -6.41 10.68 6.43
CA LYS A 422 -5.16 10.05 5.97
C LYS A 422 -4.01 10.35 6.95
N ILE A 423 -3.08 9.40 7.08
CA ILE A 423 -1.95 9.48 8.02
C ILE A 423 -0.66 9.76 7.25
N ARG A 424 0.12 10.74 7.72
CA ARG A 424 1.48 11.03 7.26
C ARG A 424 2.37 11.25 8.49
N GLY A 425 3.41 10.42 8.68
CA GLY A 425 4.14 10.36 9.95
C GLY A 425 3.17 10.11 11.10
N ASP A 426 3.33 10.82 12.21
CA ASP A 426 2.38 10.81 13.35
C ASP A 426 1.28 11.88 13.25
N SER A 427 0.99 12.35 12.04
CA SER A 427 -0.04 13.35 11.77
C SER A 427 -1.22 12.78 10.97
N ALA A 428 -2.44 13.04 11.44
CA ALA A 428 -3.67 12.70 10.74
C ALA A 428 -4.30 13.94 10.08
N PHE A 429 -4.49 13.88 8.77
CA PHE A 429 -5.11 14.94 7.96
C PHE A 429 -6.57 14.62 7.68
N THR A 430 -7.43 15.62 7.82
CA THR A 430 -8.88 15.55 7.58
C THR A 430 -9.35 16.81 6.87
N VAL A 431 -10.37 16.72 6.01
CA VAL A 431 -10.84 17.88 5.23
C VAL A 431 -12.35 17.92 5.09
N LYS A 432 -12.90 19.13 5.10
CA LYS A 432 -14.26 19.45 4.64
C LYS A 432 -14.25 20.77 3.88
N HIS A 433 -15.41 21.14 3.35
CA HIS A 433 -15.59 22.39 2.61
C HIS A 433 -15.10 23.66 3.34
N MET A 434 -15.31 23.73 4.66
CA MET A 434 -15.02 24.94 5.45
C MET A 434 -13.58 25.01 5.99
N LEU A 435 -12.93 23.88 6.23
CA LEU A 435 -11.62 23.82 6.87
C LEU A 435 -10.95 22.46 6.66
N THR A 436 -9.62 22.46 6.77
CA THR A 436 -8.76 21.27 6.84
C THR A 436 -8.14 21.22 8.22
N LEU A 437 -8.15 20.07 8.91
CA LEU A 437 -7.47 19.87 10.19
C LEU A 437 -6.35 18.84 10.06
N GLU A 438 -5.22 19.18 10.66
CA GLU A 438 -4.16 18.26 11.00
C GLU A 438 -4.24 17.98 12.52
N TYR A 439 -4.12 16.71 12.89
CA TYR A 439 -4.04 16.25 14.27
C TYR A 439 -2.70 15.56 14.53
N THR A 440 -2.09 15.79 15.69
CA THR A 440 -1.06 14.89 16.24
C THR A 440 -1.74 13.63 16.76
N ILE A 441 -1.23 12.46 16.38
CA ILE A 441 -1.64 11.16 16.91
C ILE A 441 -0.83 10.90 18.18
N ALA A 442 -1.45 11.06 19.35
CA ALA A 442 -0.79 10.90 20.64
C ALA A 442 -1.41 9.72 21.39
N ALA A 443 -0.91 8.50 21.10
CA ALA A 443 -1.34 7.23 21.68
C ALA A 443 -2.88 7.01 21.67
N ASN A 444 -3.57 7.44 22.74
CA ASN A 444 -5.00 7.28 22.96
C ASN A 444 -5.86 8.50 22.56
N VAL A 445 -5.28 9.56 21.99
CA VAL A 445 -6.04 10.75 21.56
C VAL A 445 -5.44 11.41 20.32
N TRP A 446 -6.29 11.94 19.44
CA TRP A 446 -5.87 12.82 18.35
C TRP A 446 -6.03 14.28 18.78
N LYS A 447 -4.93 15.03 18.84
CA LYS A 447 -4.91 16.43 19.29
C LYS A 447 -4.83 17.37 18.09
N PRO A 448 -5.77 18.33 17.90
CA PRO A 448 -5.68 19.30 16.82
C PRO A 448 -4.35 20.07 16.86
N ARG A 449 -3.64 20.12 15.74
CA ARG A 449 -2.34 20.79 15.58
C ARG A 449 -2.45 22.07 14.76
N ARG A 450 -3.05 21.97 13.56
CA ARG A 450 -3.25 23.11 12.65
C ARG A 450 -4.65 23.10 12.04
N GLN A 451 -5.18 24.28 11.77
CA GLN A 451 -6.37 24.51 10.95
C GLN A 451 -5.97 25.32 9.71
N MET A 452 -6.38 24.85 8.54
CA MET A 452 -6.10 25.42 7.22
C MET A 452 -7.40 25.61 6.42
N LYS A 453 -7.36 26.27 5.26
CA LYS A 453 -8.56 26.47 4.42
C LYS A 453 -9.20 25.13 4.03
N GLY A 454 -10.52 25.12 3.92
CA GLY A 454 -11.26 23.95 3.45
C GLY A 454 -11.11 23.73 1.94
N PHE A 455 -11.45 22.51 1.50
CA PHE A 455 -11.46 22.19 0.07
C PHE A 455 -12.65 22.90 -0.61
N PRO A 456 -12.47 23.64 -1.72
CA PRO A 456 -13.49 24.54 -2.27
C PRO A 456 -14.69 23.86 -2.97
N LYS A 457 -14.93 22.57 -2.72
CA LYS A 457 -16.10 21.81 -3.23
C LYS A 457 -16.92 21.25 -2.07
N SER A 458 -18.23 21.39 -2.15
CA SER A 458 -19.18 20.71 -1.26
C SER A 458 -19.55 19.32 -1.82
N GLY A 459 -19.83 18.37 -0.94
CA GLY A 459 -20.16 16.98 -1.30
C GLY A 459 -19.10 15.98 -0.86
N SER A 460 -19.19 14.74 -1.36
CA SER A 460 -18.22 13.68 -1.07
C SER A 460 -16.87 13.96 -1.73
N LEU A 461 -15.79 13.61 -1.02
CA LEU A 461 -14.41 13.82 -1.43
C LEU A 461 -13.64 12.50 -1.33
N TRP A 462 -12.77 12.25 -2.30
CA TRP A 462 -11.68 11.28 -2.15
C TRP A 462 -10.44 12.01 -1.67
N THR A 463 -9.70 11.39 -0.77
CA THR A 463 -8.42 11.92 -0.28
C THR A 463 -7.34 10.86 -0.37
N CYS A 464 -6.11 11.31 -0.60
CA CYS A 464 -4.94 10.45 -0.64
C CYS A 464 -3.67 11.24 -0.30
N LEU A 465 -2.53 10.56 -0.38
CA LEU A 465 -1.21 11.14 -0.22
C LEU A 465 -0.41 10.84 -1.49
N LEU A 466 0.23 11.85 -2.06
CA LEU A 466 1.15 11.73 -3.20
C LEU A 466 2.42 12.53 -2.92
N ARG A 467 3.59 11.96 -3.21
CA ARG A 467 4.86 12.72 -3.24
C ARG A 467 4.95 13.41 -4.59
N LEU A 468 4.86 14.73 -4.57
CA LEU A 468 4.99 15.58 -5.76
C LEU A 468 6.46 15.94 -6.00
N PRO A 469 6.89 16.19 -7.25
CA PRO A 469 8.23 16.72 -7.53
C PRO A 469 8.49 18.03 -6.79
N LYS A 470 9.73 18.26 -6.36
CA LYS A 470 10.13 19.46 -5.61
C LYS A 470 9.93 20.78 -6.35
N SER A 471 9.97 20.73 -7.69
CA SER A 471 9.62 21.84 -8.58
C SER A 471 8.14 22.23 -8.52
N GLY A 472 7.32 21.46 -7.79
CA GLY A 472 5.86 21.54 -7.81
C GLY A 472 5.23 20.58 -8.82
N PRO A 473 3.89 20.65 -9.00
CA PRO A 473 3.17 19.93 -10.03
C PRO A 473 3.82 20.04 -11.42
N VAL A 474 4.03 18.91 -12.07
CA VAL A 474 4.45 18.88 -13.47
C VAL A 474 3.19 19.03 -14.33
N THR A 475 3.19 20.02 -15.22
CA THR A 475 2.20 20.10 -16.29
C THR A 475 2.77 19.36 -17.51
N PRO A 476 2.07 18.36 -18.08
CA PRO A 476 2.50 17.74 -19.32
C PRO A 476 2.72 18.79 -20.40
N LYS A 477 3.83 18.70 -21.12
CA LYS A 477 3.93 19.36 -22.42
C LYS A 477 2.96 18.63 -23.35
N LEU A 478 1.91 19.32 -23.77
CA LEU A 478 1.11 18.88 -24.92
C LEU A 478 2.01 19.06 -26.15
N ASP A 479 2.52 17.96 -26.68
CA ASP A 479 3.12 17.98 -28.01
C ASP A 479 2.01 18.34 -29.00
N ALA A 480 2.11 19.53 -29.57
CA ALA A 480 1.07 20.16 -30.38
C ALA A 480 1.02 19.58 -31.80
N GLU A 481 0.87 18.26 -31.94
CA GLU A 481 0.85 17.59 -33.25
C GLU A 481 0.13 16.22 -33.26
N GLN A 482 -1.06 16.14 -32.65
CA GLN A 482 -2.06 15.09 -32.99
C GLN A 482 -3.47 15.69 -33.11
N GLU A 483 -3.65 16.64 -34.02
CA GLU A 483 -4.98 16.86 -34.61
C GLU A 483 -5.35 15.61 -35.42
N ILE A 484 -6.26 14.79 -34.88
CA ILE A 484 -6.89 13.72 -35.64
C ILE A 484 -7.76 14.40 -36.71
N PRO A 485 -7.50 14.18 -38.02
CA PRO A 485 -8.29 14.84 -39.05
C PRO A 485 -9.72 14.28 -39.04
N LEU A 486 -10.69 15.14 -38.71
CA LEU A 486 -12.11 14.89 -38.96
C LEU A 486 -12.35 14.88 -40.47
N SER A 487 -12.10 13.72 -41.09
CA SER A 487 -12.26 13.50 -42.52
C SER A 487 -13.72 13.21 -42.86
N GLY A 488 -14.40 14.24 -43.35
CA GLY A 488 -15.40 14.14 -44.42
C GLY A 488 -16.62 13.24 -44.19
N ALA A 489 -17.67 13.80 -43.58
CA ALA A 489 -19.04 13.33 -43.74
C ALA A 489 -20.01 14.51 -43.94
N SER A 490 -19.79 15.28 -45.00
CA SER A 490 -20.71 16.32 -45.47
C SER A 490 -21.08 16.07 -46.93
N GLU A 491 -22.18 15.36 -47.18
CA GLU A 491 -23.03 15.54 -48.37
C GLU A 491 -24.30 14.68 -48.25
N GLY A 492 -25.45 15.22 -48.70
CA GLY A 492 -26.56 14.37 -49.13
C GLY A 492 -27.74 14.11 -48.18
N PHE A 493 -28.32 15.14 -47.55
CA PHE A 493 -29.78 15.12 -47.33
C PHE A 493 -30.42 16.37 -47.94
N VAL A 494 -31.09 16.16 -49.07
CA VAL A 494 -31.85 17.18 -49.79
C VAL A 494 -33.22 17.33 -49.15
N ASP A 495 -33.60 18.57 -48.93
CA ASP A 495 -34.90 18.99 -48.44
C ASP A 495 -36.01 18.67 -49.48
N THR A 496 -37.03 17.91 -49.07
CA THR A 496 -38.31 17.84 -49.79
C THR A 496 -39.46 18.05 -48.83
N THR A 497 -40.03 19.24 -48.93
CA THR A 497 -41.18 19.72 -48.19
C THR A 497 -42.51 19.24 -48.81
N GLN A 498 -43.59 19.34 -48.02
CA GLN A 498 -45.02 19.44 -48.40
C GLN A 498 -45.90 18.18 -48.59
N HIS A 499 -47.09 18.31 -47.98
CA HIS A 499 -48.34 17.54 -48.12
C HIS A 499 -48.30 16.09 -47.58
N LEU A 500 -49.17 15.67 -46.65
CA LEU A 500 -50.51 16.18 -46.26
C LEU A 500 -50.75 16.03 -44.74
#